data_AF-A0A7G6XZ59-F1
#
_entry.id   AF-A0A7G6XZ59-F1
#
_cell.length_a   1.000
_cell.length_b   1.000
_cell.length_c   1.000
_cell.angle_alpha   90.00
_cell.angle_beta   90.00
_cell.angle_gamma   90.00
#
_symmetry.space_group_name_H-M   'P 1'
#
loop_
_entity.id
_entity.type
_entity.pdbx_description
1 polymer ?
#
loop_
_entity_poly.entity_id
_entity_poly.type
_entity_poly.pdbx_seq_one_letter_code
_entity_poly.pdbx_strand_id
1 'polypeptide(L)'
;MTRFSPALLVGALFLATPALAQSPFDGTWKGDPKSAALNVKPDSWTIRNGSYTCTTCLPPFTVPADGKFHKVADKPYWDEVAVATPDASSATFQFRKAGKVIGESRRTVSADGSTLTSVMSNTNNAAGTKIDQKMVQTRVGTPIAGAHRVSGQWKTDTSATEVTDNARTLTLKVDRERVKLTSPLGETLDAKFGGDYAPNVGDPGKTMTKAVLLAPNKMTLTDMQNGKVMQETTYTVAPDGRTIEAAWRDPRDNSSGTFKAYKQ
;
A
#
# COMPACT_ATOMS: atom_id res chain seq x y z
N MET A 1 60.77 -51.34 -34.72
CA MET A 1 59.30 -51.53 -34.77
C MET A 1 58.94 -52.16 -33.44
N THR A 2 58.43 -51.43 -32.45
CA THR A 2 57.02 -51.09 -32.26
C THR A 2 56.89 -49.88 -31.33
N ARG A 3 55.93 -49.00 -31.63
CA ARG A 3 55.67 -47.74 -30.93
C ARG A 3 54.72 -47.99 -29.73
N PHE A 4 55.02 -47.39 -28.58
CA PHE A 4 54.03 -47.12 -27.53
C PHE A 4 53.97 -45.61 -27.33
N SER A 5 52.81 -45.00 -27.61
CA SER A 5 52.49 -43.61 -27.28
C SER A 5 51.71 -43.59 -25.96
N PRO A 6 52.01 -42.69 -25.01
CA PRO A 6 51.14 -42.46 -23.88
C PRO A 6 50.02 -41.51 -24.29
N ALA A 7 48.77 -41.92 -24.05
CA ALA A 7 47.60 -41.09 -24.23
C ALA A 7 47.62 -39.93 -23.21
N LEU A 8 47.60 -38.69 -23.71
CA LEU A 8 47.32 -37.50 -22.93
C LEU A 8 45.84 -37.52 -22.50
N LEU A 9 45.56 -37.66 -21.19
CA LEU A 9 44.27 -37.28 -20.62
C LEU A 9 44.25 -35.76 -20.46
N VAL A 10 43.50 -35.07 -21.33
CA VAL A 10 43.14 -33.66 -21.11
C VAL A 10 41.89 -33.64 -20.23
N GLY A 11 42.08 -33.35 -18.93
CA GLY A 11 40.98 -33.08 -18.01
C GLY A 11 40.38 -31.71 -18.30
N ALA A 12 39.18 -31.69 -18.89
CA ALA A 12 38.39 -30.46 -19.02
C ALA A 12 37.88 -30.03 -17.63
N LEU A 13 38.50 -29.00 -17.04
CA LEU A 13 37.93 -28.27 -15.92
C LEU A 13 36.66 -27.56 -16.41
N PHE A 14 35.49 -28.09 -16.08
CA PHE A 14 34.25 -27.32 -16.15
C PHE A 14 34.34 -26.19 -15.12
N LEU A 15 34.68 -24.99 -15.57
CA LEU A 15 34.42 -23.76 -14.83
C LEU A 15 32.90 -23.64 -14.69
N ALA A 16 32.35 -24.15 -13.60
CA ALA A 16 30.99 -23.85 -13.20
C ALA A 16 30.94 -22.34 -12.92
N THR A 17 30.56 -21.54 -13.91
CA THR A 17 30.12 -20.18 -13.67
C THR A 17 29.04 -20.26 -12.59
N PRO A 18 29.18 -19.56 -11.45
CA PRO A 18 28.13 -19.56 -10.45
C PRO A 18 26.88 -19.02 -11.15
N ALA A 19 25.91 -19.90 -11.38
CA ALA A 19 24.58 -19.46 -11.75
C ALA A 19 24.20 -18.45 -10.68
N LEU A 20 23.98 -17.19 -11.07
CA LEU A 20 23.41 -16.21 -10.17
C LEU A 20 22.07 -16.81 -9.73
N ALA A 21 22.05 -17.37 -8.52
CA ALA A 21 20.86 -17.98 -7.98
C ALA A 21 19.77 -16.92 -8.06
N GLN A 22 18.69 -17.26 -8.76
CA GLN A 22 17.55 -16.37 -8.93
C GLN A 22 17.14 -15.90 -7.53
N SER A 23 17.00 -14.58 -7.35
CA SER A 23 16.63 -14.03 -6.06
C SER A 23 15.32 -14.66 -5.59
N PRO A 24 15.16 -15.01 -4.31
CA PRO A 24 13.91 -15.57 -3.80
C PRO A 24 12.72 -14.61 -4.00
N PHE A 25 13.00 -13.30 -4.12
CA PHE A 25 12.03 -12.27 -4.43
C PHE A 25 11.52 -12.28 -5.87
N ASP A 26 12.25 -12.87 -6.83
CA ASP A 26 11.85 -12.82 -8.23
C ASP A 26 10.48 -13.47 -8.45
N GLY A 27 9.61 -12.74 -9.14
CA GLY A 27 8.29 -13.21 -9.53
C GLY A 27 7.18 -12.20 -9.23
N THR A 28 5.96 -12.63 -9.47
CA THR A 28 4.75 -11.86 -9.19
C THR A 28 4.20 -12.25 -7.84
N TRP A 29 3.84 -11.27 -7.03
CA TRP A 29 3.37 -11.42 -5.66
C TRP A 29 2.04 -10.72 -5.50
N LYS A 30 1.09 -11.37 -4.82
CA LYS A 30 -0.20 -10.79 -4.46
C LYS A 30 -0.32 -10.66 -2.96
N GLY A 31 -0.47 -9.44 -2.47
CA GLY A 31 -0.74 -9.14 -1.07
C GLY A 31 -2.10 -9.67 -0.62
N ASP A 32 -2.16 -10.18 0.60
CA ASP A 32 -3.40 -10.61 1.25
C ASP A 32 -3.75 -9.67 2.41
N PRO A 33 -4.72 -8.75 2.20
CA PRO A 33 -5.19 -7.86 3.25
C PRO A 33 -5.73 -8.59 4.48
N LYS A 34 -6.25 -9.82 4.33
CA LYS A 34 -6.86 -10.59 5.42
C LYS A 34 -5.83 -11.20 6.35
N SER A 35 -4.60 -11.36 5.89
CA SER A 35 -3.47 -11.79 6.71
C SER A 35 -2.93 -10.69 7.64
N ALA A 36 -3.43 -9.46 7.51
CA ALA A 36 -2.82 -8.33 8.16
C ALA A 36 -3.08 -8.29 9.67
N ALA A 37 -2.01 -8.09 10.44
CA ALA A 37 -2.07 -7.80 11.87
C ALA A 37 -1.68 -6.33 12.09
N LEU A 38 -2.66 -5.52 12.51
CA LEU A 38 -2.52 -4.07 12.57
C LEU A 38 -2.31 -3.59 14.01
N ASN A 39 -1.25 -2.83 14.23
CA ASN A 39 -1.03 -2.02 15.43
C ASN A 39 -1.27 -0.55 15.08
N VAL A 40 -2.54 -0.21 14.90
CA VAL A 40 -2.99 1.11 14.48
C VAL A 40 -4.03 1.64 15.46
N LYS A 41 -4.03 2.96 15.67
CA LYS A 41 -5.10 3.61 16.41
C LYS A 41 -6.39 3.54 15.59
N PRO A 42 -7.58 3.49 16.22
CA PRO A 42 -8.82 3.64 15.49
C PRO A 42 -8.83 4.95 14.72
N ASP A 43 -9.35 4.92 13.49
CA ASP A 43 -9.62 6.13 12.74
C ASP A 43 -10.62 6.99 13.52
N SER A 44 -10.53 8.32 13.41
CA SER A 44 -11.45 9.22 14.10
C SER A 44 -11.86 10.37 13.19
N TRP A 45 -13.17 10.55 13.05
CA TRP A 45 -13.75 11.68 12.34
C TRP A 45 -15.12 12.04 12.92
N THR A 46 -15.53 13.27 12.67
CA THR A 46 -16.84 13.80 13.08
C THR A 46 -17.47 14.56 11.93
N ILE A 47 -18.76 14.32 11.69
CA ILE A 47 -19.64 15.20 10.92
C ILE A 47 -20.63 15.82 11.90
N ARG A 48 -20.53 17.12 12.12
CA ARG A 48 -21.39 17.88 13.05
C ARG A 48 -21.55 19.29 12.54
N ASN A 49 -22.75 19.84 12.68
CA ASN A 49 -23.07 21.23 12.30
C ASN A 49 -22.61 21.57 10.87
N GLY A 50 -22.83 20.65 9.93
CA GLY A 50 -22.46 20.84 8.53
C GLY A 50 -20.95 20.78 8.22
N SER A 51 -20.11 20.32 9.16
CA SER A 51 -18.66 20.22 8.99
C SER A 51 -18.17 18.79 9.18
N TYR A 52 -17.33 18.31 8.26
CA TYR A 52 -16.56 17.07 8.38
C TYR A 52 -15.14 17.38 8.87
N THR A 53 -14.74 16.79 9.99
CA THR A 53 -13.39 16.86 10.54
C THR A 53 -12.82 15.46 10.66
N CYS A 54 -11.66 15.20 10.05
CA CYS A 54 -10.92 13.95 10.19
C CYS A 54 -9.65 14.20 11.00
N THR A 55 -9.59 13.70 12.23
CA THR A 55 -8.47 13.96 13.15
C THR A 55 -7.34 12.96 13.01
N THR A 56 -7.59 11.78 12.46
CA THR A 56 -6.56 10.76 12.16
C THR A 56 -6.06 10.81 10.72
N CYS A 57 -6.69 11.60 9.85
CA CYS A 57 -6.16 11.83 8.51
C CYS A 57 -4.80 12.51 8.61
N LEU A 58 -3.89 12.23 7.67
CA LEU A 58 -2.53 12.75 7.70
C LEU A 58 -2.26 13.65 6.48
N PRO A 59 -2.10 14.98 6.65
CA PRO A 59 -2.43 15.75 7.86
C PRO A 59 -3.95 15.87 8.11
N PRO A 60 -4.37 16.13 9.37
CA PRO A 60 -5.78 16.32 9.71
C PRO A 60 -6.39 17.48 8.94
N PHE A 61 -7.67 17.41 8.65
CA PHE A 61 -8.36 18.49 7.93
C PHE A 61 -9.83 18.59 8.30
N THR A 62 -10.40 19.75 7.97
CA THR A 62 -11.82 20.04 8.13
C THR A 62 -12.35 20.69 6.85
N VAL A 63 -13.53 20.27 6.39
CA VAL A 63 -14.24 20.84 5.25
C VAL A 63 -15.75 20.84 5.54
N PRO A 64 -16.53 21.72 4.90
CA PRO A 64 -17.98 21.61 4.91
C PRO A 64 -18.46 20.26 4.36
N ALA A 65 -19.52 19.72 4.98
CA ALA A 65 -20.24 18.53 4.54
C ALA A 65 -21.50 18.91 3.75
N ASP A 66 -21.34 19.77 2.75
CA ASP A 66 -22.41 20.38 1.94
C ASP A 66 -22.54 19.79 0.53
N GLY A 67 -21.80 18.72 0.23
CA GLY A 67 -21.76 18.06 -1.08
C GLY A 67 -20.97 18.80 -2.16
N LYS A 68 -20.26 19.89 -1.83
CA LYS A 68 -19.43 20.64 -2.78
C LYS A 68 -17.96 20.31 -2.59
N PHE A 69 -17.17 20.48 -3.66
CA PHE A 69 -15.72 20.31 -3.58
C PHE A 69 -15.09 21.46 -2.79
N HIS A 70 -14.29 21.10 -1.78
CA HIS A 70 -13.47 22.03 -1.01
C HIS A 70 -12.01 21.62 -1.11
N LYS A 71 -11.14 22.62 -1.29
CA LYS A 71 -9.69 22.41 -1.35
C LYS A 71 -9.15 21.92 -0.01
N VAL A 72 -8.22 20.97 -0.07
CA VAL A 72 -7.49 20.50 1.10
C VAL A 72 -6.01 20.51 0.78
N ALA A 73 -5.23 21.22 1.60
CA ALA A 73 -3.78 21.29 1.44
C ALA A 73 -3.10 19.95 1.81
N ASP A 74 -1.90 19.78 1.28
CA ASP A 74 -0.98 18.70 1.62
C ASP A 74 -1.60 17.30 1.44
N LYS A 75 -2.31 17.13 0.32
CA LYS A 75 -2.86 15.86 -0.12
C LYS A 75 -2.18 15.45 -1.43
N PRO A 76 -1.32 14.42 -1.40
CA PRO A 76 -0.54 14.03 -2.58
C PRO A 76 -1.43 13.48 -3.71
N TYR A 77 -2.42 12.66 -3.35
CA TYR A 77 -3.22 11.89 -4.31
C TYR A 77 -4.51 12.58 -4.76
N TRP A 78 -4.89 13.71 -4.17
CA TRP A 78 -6.08 14.48 -4.49
C TRP A 78 -5.94 15.91 -3.97
N ASP A 79 -6.69 16.86 -4.52
CA ASP A 79 -6.58 18.29 -4.18
C ASP A 79 -7.85 18.81 -3.49
N GLU A 80 -9.00 18.20 -3.80
CA GLU A 80 -10.31 18.60 -3.31
C GLU A 80 -11.13 17.38 -2.89
N VAL A 81 -11.98 17.57 -1.89
CA VAL A 81 -12.96 16.57 -1.45
C VAL A 81 -14.33 17.22 -1.32
N ALA A 82 -15.36 16.50 -1.77
CA ALA A 82 -16.75 16.81 -1.48
C ALA A 82 -17.30 15.78 -0.49
N VAL A 83 -17.97 16.24 0.56
CA VAL A 83 -18.57 15.38 1.60
C VAL A 83 -20.06 15.68 1.69
N ALA A 84 -20.91 14.65 1.65
CA ALA A 84 -22.35 14.78 1.84
C ALA A 84 -22.90 13.69 2.76
N THR A 85 -24.03 13.95 3.39
CA THR A 85 -24.79 13.00 4.22
C THR A 85 -26.17 12.77 3.59
N PRO A 86 -26.30 11.84 2.64
CA PRO A 86 -27.56 11.65 1.89
C PRO A 86 -28.70 11.09 2.76
N ASP A 87 -28.37 10.46 3.88
CA ASP A 87 -29.32 9.94 4.86
C ASP A 87 -28.64 9.87 6.24
N ALA A 88 -29.41 9.55 7.29
CA ALA A 88 -28.91 9.55 8.66
C ALA A 88 -27.83 8.49 8.95
N SER A 89 -27.67 7.46 8.11
CA SER A 89 -26.76 6.33 8.35
C SER A 89 -25.53 6.34 7.46
N SER A 90 -25.46 7.23 6.47
CA SER A 90 -24.39 7.21 5.48
C SER A 90 -23.79 8.57 5.16
N ALA A 91 -22.56 8.54 4.69
CA ALA A 91 -21.86 9.68 4.14
C ALA A 91 -21.19 9.29 2.83
N THR A 92 -21.14 10.22 1.88
CA THR A 92 -20.49 10.05 0.59
C THR A 92 -19.36 11.04 0.44
N PHE A 93 -18.29 10.59 -0.22
CA PHE A 93 -17.11 11.37 -0.51
C PHE A 93 -16.81 11.29 -2.00
N GLN A 94 -16.42 12.41 -2.59
CA GLN A 94 -15.81 12.44 -3.92
C GLN A 94 -14.48 13.16 -3.84
N PHE A 95 -13.46 12.62 -4.50
CA PHE A 95 -12.11 13.15 -4.51
C PHE A 95 -11.76 13.61 -5.91
N ARG A 96 -11.15 14.79 -6.01
CA ARG A 96 -10.75 15.41 -7.27
C ARG A 96 -9.27 15.75 -7.26
N LYS A 97 -8.60 15.54 -8.39
CA LYS A 97 -7.23 15.99 -8.65
C LYS A 97 -7.19 16.74 -9.97
N ALA A 98 -6.58 17.92 -9.99
CA ALA A 98 -6.47 18.81 -11.15
C ALA A 98 -7.81 19.00 -11.90
N GLY A 99 -8.92 19.19 -11.17
CA GLY A 99 -10.24 19.40 -11.77
C GLY A 99 -10.96 18.13 -12.24
N LYS A 100 -10.35 16.94 -12.15
CA LYS A 100 -10.96 15.66 -12.52
C LYS A 100 -11.35 14.84 -11.28
N VAL A 101 -12.56 14.29 -11.25
CA VAL A 101 -12.96 13.32 -10.22
C VAL A 101 -12.13 12.05 -10.41
N ILE A 102 -11.40 11.66 -9.38
CA ILE A 102 -10.50 10.50 -9.40
C ILE A 102 -10.94 9.38 -8.46
N GLY A 103 -11.92 9.63 -7.58
CA GLY A 103 -12.42 8.61 -6.69
C GLY A 103 -13.67 9.01 -5.92
N GLU A 104 -14.29 8.01 -5.34
CA GLU A 104 -15.54 8.10 -4.60
C GLU A 104 -15.54 7.11 -3.43
N SER A 105 -16.29 7.44 -2.39
CA SER A 105 -16.51 6.55 -1.24
C SER A 105 -17.93 6.72 -0.73
N ARG A 106 -18.55 5.61 -0.33
CA ARG A 106 -19.75 5.61 0.52
C ARG A 106 -19.44 4.87 1.81
N ARG A 107 -19.69 5.54 2.93
CA ARG A 107 -19.61 4.98 4.27
C ARG A 107 -21.03 4.79 4.80
N THR A 108 -21.33 3.62 5.36
CA THR A 108 -22.66 3.29 5.90
C THR A 108 -22.50 2.62 7.26
N VAL A 109 -23.25 3.10 8.25
CA VAL A 109 -23.30 2.53 9.60
C VAL A 109 -24.50 1.61 9.74
N SER A 110 -24.28 0.44 10.33
CA SER A 110 -25.31 -0.55 10.66
C SER A 110 -26.42 0.02 11.56
N ALA A 111 -27.57 -0.66 11.63
CA ALA A 111 -28.71 -0.20 12.42
C ALA A 111 -28.37 -0.05 13.92
N ASP A 112 -27.63 -1.00 14.48
CA ASP A 112 -27.13 -1.00 15.87
C ASP A 112 -25.99 0.01 16.12
N GLY A 113 -25.49 0.66 15.06
CA GLY A 113 -24.43 1.65 15.15
C GLY A 113 -23.03 1.07 15.32
N SER A 114 -22.86 -0.26 15.43
CA SER A 114 -21.60 -0.90 15.82
C SER A 114 -20.62 -1.09 14.67
N THR A 115 -21.10 -1.15 13.43
CA THR A 115 -20.33 -1.50 12.24
C THR A 115 -20.41 -0.40 11.20
N LEU A 116 -19.28 -0.07 10.58
CA LEU A 116 -19.19 0.83 9.44
C LEU A 116 -18.63 0.07 8.24
N THR A 117 -19.36 0.12 7.13
CA THR A 117 -18.90 -0.39 5.84
C THR A 117 -18.54 0.79 4.94
N SER A 118 -17.34 0.78 4.38
CA SER A 118 -16.88 1.71 3.36
C SER A 118 -16.74 0.98 2.04
N VAL A 119 -17.41 1.46 1.00
CA VAL A 119 -17.19 1.02 -0.40
C VAL A 119 -16.56 2.20 -1.14
N MET A 120 -15.47 1.93 -1.84
CA MET A 120 -14.61 2.94 -2.45
C MET A 120 -14.22 2.53 -3.85
N SER A 121 -14.12 3.52 -4.75
CA SER A 121 -13.59 3.33 -6.09
C SER A 121 -12.64 4.48 -6.43
N ASN A 122 -11.51 4.21 -7.06
CA ASN A 122 -10.60 5.26 -7.50
C ASN A 122 -9.81 4.90 -8.77
N THR A 123 -9.20 5.91 -9.36
CA THR A 123 -8.40 5.86 -10.59
C THR A 123 -7.11 6.67 -10.48
N ASN A 124 -6.68 7.01 -9.25
CA ASN A 124 -5.47 7.78 -8.99
C ASN A 124 -4.20 6.92 -9.06
N ASN A 125 -3.97 6.32 -10.21
CA ASN A 125 -2.77 5.54 -10.55
C ASN A 125 -2.26 5.89 -11.95
N ALA A 126 -1.04 5.47 -12.28
CA ALA A 126 -0.37 5.80 -13.54
C ALA A 126 -1.16 5.33 -14.78
N ALA A 127 -1.78 4.16 -14.70
CA ALA A 127 -2.55 3.55 -15.78
C ALA A 127 -3.99 4.09 -15.88
N GLY A 128 -4.45 4.88 -14.89
CA GLY A 128 -5.85 5.35 -14.82
C GLY A 128 -6.87 4.22 -14.65
N THR A 129 -6.43 3.03 -14.24
CA THR A 129 -7.27 1.86 -14.07
C THR A 129 -8.09 1.94 -12.80
N LYS A 130 -9.28 1.34 -12.79
CA LYS A 130 -10.15 1.37 -11.64
C LYS A 130 -9.65 0.41 -10.55
N ILE A 131 -9.69 0.89 -9.30
CA ILE A 131 -9.45 0.12 -8.09
C ILE A 131 -10.73 0.19 -7.27
N ASP A 132 -11.27 -0.97 -6.93
CA ASP A 132 -12.41 -1.07 -6.00
C ASP A 132 -11.96 -1.63 -4.66
N GLN A 133 -12.50 -1.07 -3.60
CA GLN A 133 -12.19 -1.44 -2.23
C GLN A 133 -13.45 -1.48 -1.39
N LYS A 134 -13.49 -2.45 -0.47
CA LYS A 134 -14.48 -2.52 0.58
C LYS A 134 -13.75 -2.74 1.90
N MET A 135 -14.12 -1.96 2.90
CA MET A 135 -13.57 -2.05 4.24
C MET A 135 -14.71 -2.12 5.24
N VAL A 136 -14.57 -2.99 6.23
CA VAL A 136 -15.47 -3.07 7.38
C VAL A 136 -14.69 -2.62 8.62
N GLN A 137 -15.33 -1.83 9.47
CA GLN A 137 -14.74 -1.32 10.69
C GLN A 137 -15.75 -1.45 11.83
N THR A 138 -15.24 -1.71 13.03
CA THR A 138 -16.03 -1.78 14.26
C THR A 138 -15.86 -0.49 15.05
N ARG A 139 -16.96 0.02 15.59
CA ARG A 139 -16.95 1.23 16.42
C ARG A 139 -16.13 1.00 17.68
N VAL A 140 -15.33 1.99 18.04
CA VAL A 140 -14.68 2.11 19.33
C VAL A 140 -15.32 3.27 20.09
N GLY A 141 -15.70 3.02 21.34
CA GLY A 141 -16.37 4.01 22.18
C GLY A 141 -17.85 4.23 21.84
N THR A 142 -18.44 5.25 22.47
CA THR A 142 -19.87 5.55 22.34
C THR A 142 -20.16 6.45 21.13
N PRO A 143 -21.38 6.37 20.55
CA PRO A 143 -21.82 7.33 19.55
C PRO A 143 -21.73 8.77 20.07
N ILE A 144 -21.29 9.69 19.20
CA ILE A 144 -21.10 11.09 19.59
C ILE A 144 -22.44 11.83 19.50
N ALA A 145 -23.03 12.19 20.64
CA ALA A 145 -24.33 12.86 20.71
C ALA A 145 -24.38 14.16 19.87
N GLY A 146 -25.37 14.28 18.98
CA GLY A 146 -25.53 15.42 18.07
C GLY A 146 -24.62 15.41 16.83
N ALA A 147 -23.80 14.37 16.63
CA ALA A 147 -23.07 14.17 15.38
C ALA A 147 -23.81 13.19 14.44
N HIS A 148 -23.46 13.21 13.16
CA HIS A 148 -23.94 12.23 12.19
C HIS A 148 -23.55 10.81 12.59
N ARG A 149 -24.37 9.77 12.30
CA ARG A 149 -24.14 8.40 12.80
C ARG A 149 -22.81 7.78 12.35
N VAL A 150 -22.28 8.21 11.20
CA VAL A 150 -20.96 7.79 10.70
C VAL A 150 -19.79 8.33 11.53
N SER A 151 -20.00 9.35 12.34
CA SER A 151 -18.99 9.96 13.21
C SER A 151 -18.60 9.01 14.33
N GLY A 152 -17.34 9.02 14.73
CA GLY A 152 -16.84 8.19 15.82
C GLY A 152 -15.42 7.72 15.60
N GLN A 153 -15.02 6.76 16.43
CA GLN A 153 -13.78 6.04 16.28
C GLN A 153 -14.05 4.67 15.68
N TRP A 154 -13.22 4.25 14.73
CA TRP A 154 -13.46 3.04 13.93
C TRP A 154 -12.18 2.21 13.82
N LYS A 155 -12.24 0.95 14.22
CA LYS A 155 -11.13 -0.01 14.10
C LYS A 155 -11.38 -0.93 12.93
N THR A 156 -10.42 -1.03 12.03
CA THR A 156 -10.53 -1.87 10.83
C THR A 156 -10.58 -3.36 11.16
N ASP A 157 -11.53 -4.05 10.51
CA ASP A 157 -11.58 -5.51 10.41
C ASP A 157 -10.92 -5.95 9.10
N THR A 158 -9.73 -6.51 9.22
CA THR A 158 -8.93 -6.96 8.06
C THR A 158 -9.54 -8.19 7.39
N SER A 159 -10.31 -9.01 8.11
CA SER A 159 -10.90 -10.24 7.57
C SER A 159 -11.99 -9.96 6.52
N ALA A 160 -12.65 -8.81 6.65
CA ALA A 160 -13.71 -8.33 5.77
C ALA A 160 -13.25 -7.20 4.82
N THR A 161 -11.94 -7.02 4.67
CA THR A 161 -11.36 -6.07 3.71
C THR A 161 -11.20 -6.75 2.34
N GLU A 162 -11.69 -6.09 1.30
CA GLU A 162 -11.61 -6.52 -0.10
C GLU A 162 -10.99 -5.39 -0.93
N VAL A 163 -10.08 -5.74 -1.84
CA VAL A 163 -9.43 -4.81 -2.77
C VAL A 163 -9.23 -5.55 -4.09
N THR A 164 -9.34 -4.88 -5.23
CA THR A 164 -9.10 -5.50 -6.54
C THR A 164 -7.67 -6.05 -6.68
N ASP A 165 -7.50 -7.13 -7.46
CA ASP A 165 -6.22 -7.83 -7.59
C ASP A 165 -5.13 -6.95 -8.23
N ASN A 166 -5.48 -6.06 -9.16
CA ASN A 166 -4.54 -5.12 -9.79
C ASN A 166 -3.84 -4.20 -8.78
N ALA A 167 -4.52 -3.83 -7.69
CA ALA A 167 -3.98 -2.98 -6.62
C ALA A 167 -3.25 -3.77 -5.52
N ARG A 168 -3.23 -5.10 -5.58
CA ARG A 168 -2.54 -5.97 -4.63
C ARG A 168 -1.40 -6.77 -5.24
N THR A 169 -1.17 -6.61 -6.53
CA THR A 169 -0.20 -7.41 -7.28
C THR A 169 1.00 -6.55 -7.65
N LEU A 170 2.20 -7.10 -7.50
CA LEU A 170 3.45 -6.50 -7.93
C LEU A 170 4.38 -7.57 -8.49
N THR A 171 5.22 -7.21 -9.45
CA THR A 171 6.28 -8.08 -9.97
C THR A 171 7.63 -7.54 -9.54
N LEU A 172 8.43 -8.39 -8.91
CA LEU A 172 9.78 -8.09 -8.44
C LEU A 172 10.84 -8.76 -9.32
N LYS A 173 11.90 -8.01 -9.57
CA LYS A 173 13.18 -8.50 -10.07
C LYS A 173 14.29 -7.95 -9.19
N VAL A 174 15.04 -8.84 -8.55
CA VAL A 174 16.02 -8.48 -7.54
C VAL A 174 17.34 -9.18 -7.84
N ASP A 175 18.44 -8.44 -7.78
CA ASP A 175 19.79 -8.98 -7.79
C ASP A 175 20.57 -8.47 -6.56
N ARG A 176 21.91 -8.54 -6.58
CA ARG A 176 22.72 -8.06 -5.45
C ARG A 176 22.85 -6.53 -5.41
N GLU A 177 22.59 -5.85 -6.52
CA GLU A 177 22.79 -4.42 -6.68
C GLU A 177 21.49 -3.63 -6.57
N ARG A 178 20.35 -4.19 -6.99
CA ARG A 178 19.09 -3.44 -7.11
C ARG A 178 17.82 -4.28 -6.98
N VAL A 179 16.73 -3.57 -6.69
CA VAL A 179 15.36 -4.04 -6.80
C VAL A 179 14.64 -3.27 -7.90
N LYS A 180 13.94 -4.02 -8.76
CA LYS A 180 12.98 -3.50 -9.72
C LYS A 180 11.59 -3.99 -9.34
N LEU A 181 10.64 -3.07 -9.31
CA LEU A 181 9.23 -3.34 -9.07
C LEU A 181 8.41 -2.81 -10.24
N THR A 182 7.38 -3.56 -10.62
CA THR A 182 6.35 -3.10 -11.55
C THR A 182 4.97 -3.47 -11.01
N SER A 183 4.00 -2.57 -11.13
CA SER A 183 2.60 -2.81 -10.75
C SER A 183 1.70 -2.86 -12.00
N PRO A 184 0.57 -3.59 -11.96
CA PRO A 184 -0.47 -3.51 -13.00
C PRO A 184 -1.12 -2.11 -13.12
N LEU A 185 -0.91 -1.27 -12.11
CA LEU A 185 -1.36 0.12 -12.05
C LEU A 185 -0.43 1.08 -12.81
N GLY A 186 0.66 0.57 -13.38
CA GLY A 186 1.59 1.30 -14.23
C GLY A 186 2.72 2.00 -13.47
N GLU A 187 2.81 1.84 -12.15
CA GLU A 187 3.96 2.35 -11.39
C GLU A 187 5.15 1.39 -11.48
N THR A 188 6.35 1.97 -11.48
CA THR A 188 7.61 1.23 -11.49
C THR A 188 8.62 1.83 -10.52
N LEU A 189 9.50 0.97 -10.02
CA LEU A 189 10.67 1.37 -9.21
C LEU A 189 11.89 0.68 -9.77
N ASP A 190 13.01 1.40 -9.83
CA ASP A 190 14.33 0.84 -10.07
C ASP A 190 15.32 1.46 -9.08
N ALA A 191 15.57 0.76 -7.97
CA ALA A 191 16.32 1.29 -6.83
C ALA A 191 17.59 0.46 -6.58
N LYS A 192 18.73 1.16 -6.46
CA LYS A 192 20.00 0.54 -6.05
C LYS A 192 19.99 0.29 -4.54
N PHE A 193 20.38 -0.91 -4.12
CA PHE A 193 20.57 -1.21 -2.71
C PHE A 193 21.72 -0.38 -2.12
N GLY A 194 21.46 0.26 -0.98
CA GLY A 194 22.40 1.18 -0.34
C GLY A 194 22.61 2.50 -1.08
N GLY A 195 21.88 2.74 -2.17
CA GLY A 195 21.88 4.01 -2.89
C GLY A 195 21.01 5.08 -2.26
N ASP A 196 20.93 6.22 -2.93
CA ASP A 196 19.96 7.27 -2.62
C ASP A 196 18.53 6.87 -2.98
N TYR A 197 17.57 7.73 -2.62
CA TYR A 197 16.17 7.56 -2.97
C TYR A 197 15.97 7.57 -4.50
N ALA A 198 15.29 6.55 -5.02
CA ALA A 198 14.88 6.45 -6.42
C ALA A 198 13.39 6.78 -6.58
N PRO A 199 12.95 7.37 -7.70
CA PRO A 199 11.54 7.69 -7.91
C PRO A 199 10.70 6.44 -8.15
N ASN A 200 9.49 6.41 -7.58
CA ASN A 200 8.42 5.54 -8.06
C ASN A 200 7.81 6.20 -9.30
N VAL A 201 8.28 5.81 -10.47
CA VAL A 201 7.85 6.40 -11.74
C VAL A 201 6.38 6.07 -11.96
N GLY A 202 5.59 7.07 -12.31
CA GLY A 202 4.15 6.95 -12.55
C GLY A 202 3.28 7.23 -11.31
N ASP A 203 3.83 7.15 -10.10
CA ASP A 203 3.07 7.41 -8.87
C ASP A 203 2.56 8.87 -8.82
N PRO A 204 1.23 9.11 -8.79
CA PRO A 204 0.69 10.46 -8.65
C PRO A 204 1.13 11.18 -7.38
N GLY A 205 1.46 10.42 -6.33
CA GLY A 205 1.99 10.92 -5.08
C GLY A 205 3.46 11.35 -5.14
N LYS A 206 4.18 11.06 -6.24
CA LYS A 206 5.61 11.35 -6.40
C LYS A 206 6.47 10.75 -5.28
N THR A 207 6.14 9.55 -4.84
CA THR A 207 6.87 8.83 -3.80
C THR A 207 8.28 8.49 -4.30
N MET A 208 9.25 8.64 -3.42
CA MET A 208 10.63 8.24 -3.63
C MET A 208 10.96 7.09 -2.67
N THR A 209 11.67 6.06 -3.12
CA THR A 209 11.98 4.89 -2.31
C THR A 209 13.48 4.66 -2.20
N LYS A 210 13.96 4.43 -0.98
CA LYS A 210 15.30 3.93 -0.72
C LYS A 210 15.24 2.44 -0.42
N ALA A 211 16.14 1.67 -1.02
CA ALA A 211 16.19 0.22 -0.86
C ALA A 211 17.47 -0.22 -0.11
N VAL A 212 17.33 -1.19 0.79
CA VAL A 212 18.47 -1.85 1.46
C VAL A 212 18.26 -3.36 1.44
N LEU A 213 19.25 -4.10 0.94
CA LEU A 213 19.27 -5.56 1.03
C LEU A 213 19.95 -5.96 2.35
N LEU A 214 19.19 -6.57 3.26
CA LEU A 214 19.68 -6.98 4.58
C LEU A 214 20.23 -8.42 4.57
N ALA A 215 19.64 -9.27 3.73
CA ALA A 215 20.04 -10.67 3.50
C ALA A 215 19.50 -11.12 2.14
N PRO A 216 19.92 -12.28 1.57
CA PRO A 216 19.42 -12.76 0.28
C PRO A 216 17.90 -12.86 0.17
N ASN A 217 17.20 -13.08 1.28
CA ASN A 217 15.74 -13.18 1.37
C ASN A 217 15.09 -12.04 2.18
N LYS A 218 15.82 -10.96 2.49
CA LYS A 218 15.32 -9.88 3.34
C LYS A 218 15.76 -8.50 2.84
N MET A 219 14.82 -7.62 2.57
CA MET A 219 15.09 -6.24 2.16
C MET A 219 14.18 -5.23 2.86
N THR A 220 14.60 -3.97 2.92
CA THR A 220 13.75 -2.86 3.34
C THR A 220 13.54 -1.88 2.20
N LEU A 221 12.31 -1.36 2.12
CA LEU A 221 11.95 -0.21 1.31
C LEU A 221 11.51 0.92 2.25
N THR A 222 12.11 2.08 2.10
CA THR A 222 11.73 3.30 2.83
C THR A 222 11.17 4.30 1.85
N ASP A 223 9.88 4.56 1.95
CA ASP A 223 9.13 5.47 1.09
C ASP A 223 9.09 6.87 1.69
N MET A 224 9.36 7.87 0.84
CA MET A 224 9.42 9.27 1.18
C MET A 224 8.53 10.06 0.22
N GLN A 225 7.84 11.06 0.76
CA GLN A 225 7.07 12.01 -0.02
C GLN A 225 7.30 13.41 0.52
N ASN A 226 7.55 14.37 -0.36
CA ASN A 226 7.81 15.77 0.02
C ASN A 226 8.88 15.91 1.12
N GLY A 227 9.95 15.10 1.04
CA GLY A 227 11.07 15.12 2.00
C GLY A 227 10.78 14.47 3.35
N LYS A 228 9.60 13.85 3.55
CA LYS A 228 9.22 13.18 4.79
C LYS A 228 9.08 11.68 4.56
N VAL A 229 9.66 10.88 5.46
CA VAL A 229 9.45 9.42 5.44
C VAL A 229 7.99 9.14 5.78
N MET A 230 7.35 8.34 4.94
CA MET A 230 5.93 8.01 5.02
C MET A 230 5.73 6.56 5.44
N GLN A 231 6.63 5.66 5.02
CA GLN A 231 6.52 4.25 5.30
C GLN A 231 7.89 3.60 5.26
N GLU A 232 8.13 2.71 6.20
CA GLU A 232 9.27 1.80 6.21
C GLU A 232 8.71 0.38 6.18
N THR A 233 9.05 -0.40 5.17
CA THR A 233 8.58 -1.79 5.03
C THR A 233 9.75 -2.74 4.92
N THR A 234 9.81 -3.74 5.79
CA THR A 234 10.74 -4.87 5.71
C THR A 234 10.02 -6.05 5.09
N TYR A 235 10.56 -6.57 3.99
CA TYR A 235 10.06 -7.76 3.30
C TYR A 235 11.00 -8.94 3.57
N THR A 236 10.46 -10.07 3.99
CA THR A 236 11.21 -11.33 4.18
C THR A 236 10.54 -12.45 3.39
N VAL A 237 11.25 -13.07 2.44
CA VAL A 237 10.78 -14.29 1.78
C VAL A 237 10.97 -15.47 2.73
N ALA A 238 9.90 -16.19 3.00
CA ALA A 238 9.90 -17.38 3.84
C ALA A 238 10.67 -18.54 3.17
N PRO A 239 11.11 -19.56 3.94
CA PRO A 239 11.83 -20.71 3.39
C PRO A 239 11.08 -21.49 2.30
N ASP A 240 9.75 -21.35 2.22
CA ASP A 240 8.92 -21.96 1.17
C ASP A 240 9.12 -21.33 -0.23
N GLY A 241 9.80 -20.17 -0.31
CA GLY A 241 10.01 -19.42 -1.54
C GLY A 241 8.74 -18.86 -2.19
N ARG A 242 7.59 -18.95 -1.50
CA ARG A 242 6.23 -18.68 -1.99
C ARG A 242 5.46 -17.69 -1.12
N THR A 243 5.98 -17.38 0.07
CA THR A 243 5.40 -16.39 0.98
C THR A 243 6.39 -15.27 1.24
N ILE A 244 5.94 -14.02 1.09
CA ILE A 244 6.62 -12.85 1.65
C ILE A 244 5.86 -12.46 2.92
N GLU A 245 6.59 -12.31 4.02
CA GLU A 245 6.11 -11.63 5.21
C GLU A 245 6.64 -10.19 5.19
N ALA A 246 5.72 -9.23 5.25
CA ALA A 246 6.02 -7.81 5.26
C ALA A 246 5.68 -7.23 6.64
N ALA A 247 6.60 -6.46 7.21
CA ALA A 247 6.38 -5.66 8.42
C ALA A 247 6.58 -4.19 8.07
N TRP A 248 5.60 -3.35 8.35
CA TRP A 248 5.61 -1.94 7.98
C TRP A 248 5.42 -1.03 9.18
N ARG A 249 5.91 0.20 9.07
CA ARG A 249 5.71 1.29 10.02
C ARG A 249 5.55 2.62 9.29
N ASP A 250 4.61 3.44 9.76
CA ASP A 250 4.50 4.85 9.39
C ASP A 250 5.03 5.72 10.55
N PRO A 251 6.12 6.47 10.36
CA PRO A 251 6.67 7.32 11.41
C PRO A 251 5.80 8.54 11.75
N ARG A 252 4.83 8.92 10.92
CA ARG A 252 4.03 10.14 11.10
C ARG A 252 3.02 10.01 12.24
N ASP A 253 2.51 8.80 12.47
CA ASP A 253 1.54 8.50 13.52
C ASP A 253 1.94 7.29 14.39
N ASN A 254 3.10 6.69 14.11
CA ASN A 254 3.62 5.46 14.73
C ASN A 254 2.75 4.23 14.51
N SER A 255 1.89 4.24 13.49
CA SER A 255 1.17 3.05 13.08
C SER A 255 2.13 2.01 12.53
N SER A 256 1.82 0.73 12.77
CA SER A 256 2.60 -0.38 12.23
C SER A 256 1.71 -1.59 12.01
N GLY A 257 2.25 -2.56 11.29
CA GLY A 257 1.57 -3.84 11.13
C GLY A 257 2.38 -4.82 10.32
N THR A 258 1.78 -5.97 10.10
CA THR A 258 2.30 -6.98 9.20
C THR A 258 1.24 -7.39 8.18
N PHE A 259 1.67 -7.95 7.07
CA PHE A 259 0.82 -8.66 6.12
C PHE A 259 1.66 -9.69 5.36
N LYS A 260 0.98 -10.59 4.66
CA LYS A 260 1.58 -11.59 3.79
C LYS A 260 1.29 -11.29 2.33
N ALA A 261 2.22 -11.66 1.46
CA ALA A 261 2.00 -11.73 0.03
C ALA A 261 2.38 -13.12 -0.48
N TYR A 262 1.64 -13.61 -1.45
CA TYR A 262 1.80 -14.96 -1.99
C TYR A 262 2.27 -14.88 -3.44
N LYS A 263 3.28 -15.68 -3.79
CA LYS A 263 3.76 -15.80 -5.16
C LYS A 263 2.63 -16.33 -6.05
N GLN A 264 2.46 -15.73 -7.23
CA GLN A 264 1.43 -16.08 -8.22
C GLN A 264 1.95 -17.11 -9.22
#